data_AF-A0A927A9M8-F1
#
_entry.id   AF-A0A927A9M8-F1
#
_cell.length_a   1.000
_cell.length_b   1.000
_cell.length_c   1.000
_cell.angle_alpha   90.00
_cell.angle_beta   90.00
_cell.angle_gamma   90.00
#
_symmetry.space_group_name_H-M   'P 1'
#
loop_
_entity.id
_entity.type
_entity.pdbx_description
1 polymer ?
#
loop_
_entity_poly.entity_id
_entity_poly.type
_entity_poly.pdbx_seq_one_letter_code
_entity_poly.pdbx_strand_id
1 'polypeptide(L)'
;MTASFASEQPVPQWFRYCLYLSAAISFLGAVFFSPPIYFTRGIKIGLPADAAPFCLWIITAWIFILGVGYAYVAWTNQLQKFFIAVSAAFKLSIGVILLVYWFNGTLPWISALVGFSDVFFGLVFIIVLLQASSSRQSQPSVT
;
A
#
# COMPACT_ATOMS: atom_id res chain seq x y z
N MET A 1 -4.84 -35.95 -17.00
CA MET A 1 -5.29 -34.72 -16.31
C MET A 1 -4.07 -34.04 -15.70
N THR A 2 -3.39 -33.20 -16.47
CA THR A 2 -2.26 -32.39 -15.98
C THR A 2 -2.79 -30.97 -15.79
N ALA A 3 -3.01 -30.59 -14.53
CA ALA A 3 -3.29 -29.21 -14.20
C ALA A 3 -2.12 -28.35 -14.69
N SER A 4 -2.35 -27.58 -15.76
CA SER A 4 -1.44 -26.53 -16.18
C SER A 4 -1.40 -25.53 -15.04
N PHE A 5 -0.32 -25.54 -14.27
CA PHE A 5 -0.06 -24.50 -13.28
C PHE A 5 -0.10 -23.18 -14.04
N ALA A 6 -1.16 -22.41 -13.80
CA ALA A 6 -1.36 -21.09 -14.35
C ALA A 6 -0.03 -20.35 -14.27
N SER A 7 0.54 -19.99 -15.43
CA SER A 7 1.82 -19.31 -15.52
C SER A 7 1.77 -18.10 -14.59
N GLU A 8 2.46 -18.24 -13.46
CA GLU A 8 2.67 -17.13 -12.53
C GLU A 8 3.51 -16.13 -13.29
N GLN A 9 2.83 -15.13 -13.86
CA GLN A 9 3.48 -14.06 -14.60
C GLN A 9 4.50 -13.43 -13.66
N PRO A 10 5.81 -13.49 -14.00
CA PRO A 10 6.84 -12.93 -13.17
C PRO A 10 6.59 -11.43 -13.02
N VAL A 11 6.76 -10.93 -11.81
CA VAL A 11 6.53 -9.52 -11.52
C VAL A 11 7.51 -8.66 -12.33
N PRO A 12 7.03 -7.63 -13.07
CA PRO A 12 7.92 -6.74 -13.81
C PRO A 12 8.96 -6.08 -12.89
N GLN A 13 10.23 -6.01 -13.33
CA GLN A 13 11.32 -5.49 -12.50
C GLN A 13 11.06 -4.07 -12.00
N TRP A 14 10.47 -3.20 -12.82
CA TRP A 14 10.07 -1.84 -12.42
C TRP A 14 9.05 -1.85 -11.28
N PHE A 15 8.09 -2.78 -11.30
CA PHE A 15 7.07 -2.90 -10.26
C PHE A 15 7.66 -3.43 -8.95
N ARG A 16 8.70 -4.28 -9.02
CA ARG A 16 9.44 -4.70 -7.82
C ARG A 16 10.08 -3.52 -7.11
N TYR A 17 10.66 -2.56 -7.85
CA TYR A 17 11.17 -1.33 -7.23
C TYR A 17 10.05 -0.50 -6.59
N CYS A 18 8.87 -0.42 -7.22
CA CYS A 18 7.70 0.23 -6.62
C CYS A 18 7.24 -0.47 -5.33
N LEU A 19 7.29 -1.80 -5.28
CA LEU A 19 6.98 -2.59 -4.09
C LEU A 19 8.01 -2.38 -2.98
N TYR A 20 9.31 -2.39 -3.29
CA TYR A 20 10.35 -2.10 -2.31
C TYR A 20 10.25 -0.68 -1.76
N LEU A 21 9.98 0.30 -2.62
CA LEU A 21 9.76 1.68 -2.21
C LEU A 21 8.50 1.81 -1.34
N SER A 22 7.42 1.15 -1.72
CA SER A 22 6.19 1.10 -0.90
C SER A 22 6.43 0.42 0.45
N ALA A 23 7.23 -0.64 0.49
CA ALA A 23 7.63 -1.32 1.72
C ALA A 23 8.41 -0.37 2.62
N ALA A 24 9.43 0.31 2.09
CA ALA A 24 10.25 1.27 2.83
C ALA A 24 9.41 2.43 3.40
N ILE A 25 8.51 3.01 2.59
CA ILE A 25 7.60 4.07 3.03
C ILE A 25 6.65 3.55 4.11
N SER A 26 6.15 2.32 3.97
CA SER A 26 5.28 1.69 4.99
C SER A 26 6.04 1.48 6.30
N PHE A 27 7.27 0.96 6.26
CA PHE A 27 8.09 0.84 7.48
C PHE A 27 8.33 2.19 8.15
N LEU A 28 8.64 3.23 7.36
CA LEU A 28 8.79 4.58 7.87
C LEU A 28 7.49 5.07 8.52
N GLY A 29 6.35 4.87 7.86
CA GLY A 29 5.02 5.19 8.37
C GLY A 29 4.70 4.48 9.68
N ALA A 30 5.02 3.19 9.79
CA ALA A 30 4.83 2.42 11.02
C ALA A 30 5.68 2.96 12.18
N VAL A 31 6.91 3.39 11.91
CA VAL A 31 7.78 4.02 12.92
C VAL A 31 7.22 5.38 13.34
N PHE A 32 6.74 6.21 12.41
CA PHE A 32 6.17 7.52 12.72
C PHE A 32 4.83 7.44 13.46
N PHE A 33 3.98 6.46 13.12
CA PHE A 33 2.68 6.25 13.78
C PHE A 33 2.78 5.47 15.10
N SER A 34 3.97 4.95 15.43
CA SER A 34 4.21 4.24 16.68
C SER A 34 3.95 5.18 17.88
N PRO A 35 3.06 4.82 18.83
CA PRO A 35 2.68 5.69 19.94
C PRO A 35 3.85 6.26 20.76
N PRO A 36 4.91 5.48 21.10
CA PRO A 36 6.04 6.01 21.86
C PRO A 36 6.71 7.20 21.16
N ILE A 37 6.82 7.18 19.83
CA ILE A 37 7.49 8.20 19.01
C ILE A 37 6.53 9.37 18.73
N TYR A 38 5.24 9.06 18.50
CA TYR A 38 4.18 10.06 18.31
C TYR A 38 4.01 10.95 19.54
N PHE A 39 3.99 10.37 20.75
CA PHE A 39 3.85 11.12 22.00
C PHE A 39 5.15 11.85 22.43
N THR A 40 6.34 11.31 22.16
CA THR A 40 7.60 11.97 22.56
C THR A 40 8.05 13.09 21.63
N ARG A 41 7.75 13.04 20.32
CA ARG A 41 8.28 14.04 19.39
C ARG A 41 7.48 15.33 19.32
N GLY A 42 6.27 15.42 19.87
CA GLY A 42 5.44 16.64 19.75
C GLY A 42 5.16 17.05 18.29
N ILE A 43 5.55 16.22 17.32
CA ILE A 43 5.27 16.40 15.89
C ILE A 43 3.81 16.03 15.76
N LYS A 44 2.95 17.04 15.94
CA LYS A 44 1.54 16.97 15.59
C LYS A 44 1.47 16.72 14.09
N ILE A 45 1.38 15.46 13.68
CA ILE A 45 1.05 15.07 12.28
C ILE A 45 -0.43 15.45 11.97
N GLY A 46 -1.02 16.38 12.73
CA GLY A 46 -2.40 16.83 12.60
C GLY A 46 -3.45 15.86 13.15
N LEU A 47 -3.06 14.74 13.79
CA LEU A 47 -4.05 13.89 14.46
C LEU A 47 -4.45 14.51 15.81
N PRO A 48 -5.76 14.55 16.15
CA PRO A 48 -6.23 15.09 17.41
C PRO A 48 -5.53 14.40 18.58
N ALA A 49 -5.14 15.18 19.61
CA ALA A 49 -4.42 14.67 20.77
C ALA A 49 -5.20 13.56 21.53
N ASP A 50 -6.51 13.46 21.28
CA ASP A 50 -7.42 12.46 21.82
C ASP A 50 -7.51 11.17 20.97
N ALA A 51 -6.67 11.02 19.94
CA ALA A 51 -6.59 9.76 19.21
C ALA A 51 -6.18 8.65 20.18
N ALA A 52 -7.13 7.75 20.48
CA ALA A 52 -6.91 6.67 21.42
C ALA A 52 -5.62 5.91 21.05
N PRO A 53 -4.67 5.71 22.00
CA PRO A 53 -3.38 5.05 21.73
C PRO A 53 -3.52 3.71 21.02
N PHE A 54 -4.65 3.03 21.26
CA PHE A 54 -5.03 1.78 20.61
C PHE A 54 -5.25 1.90 19.10
N CYS A 55 -5.89 2.98 18.62
CA CYS A 55 -6.09 3.23 17.20
C CYS A 55 -4.76 3.46 16.48
N LEU A 56 -3.81 4.16 17.11
CA LEU A 56 -2.46 4.35 16.59
C LEU A 56 -1.68 3.03 16.49
N TRP A 57 -1.83 2.14 17.48
CA TRP A 57 -1.27 0.79 17.42
C TRP A 57 -1.86 -0.04 16.27
N ILE A 58 -3.17 0.03 16.07
CA ILE A 58 -3.84 -0.66 14.95
C ILE A 58 -3.29 -0.15 13.63
N ILE A 59 -3.26 1.17 13.42
CA ILE A 59 -2.73 1.77 12.18
C ILE A 59 -1.28 1.34 11.96
N THR A 60 -0.45 1.40 13.01
CA THR A 60 0.96 0.96 12.94
C THR A 60 1.08 -0.50 12.54
N ALA A 61 0.29 -1.39 13.14
CA ALA A 61 0.30 -2.81 12.82
C ALA A 61 -0.14 -3.08 11.37
N TRP A 62 -1.19 -2.40 10.90
CA TRP A 62 -1.65 -2.50 9.51
C TRP A 62 -0.60 -2.03 8.51
N ILE A 63 0.00 -0.86 8.75
CA ILE A 63 1.07 -0.33 7.88
C ILE A 63 2.27 -1.28 7.89
N PHE A 64 2.64 -1.84 9.04
CA PHE A 64 3.74 -2.79 9.16
C PHE A 64 3.46 -4.09 8.39
N ILE A 65 2.27 -4.67 8.55
CA ILE A 65 1.85 -5.90 7.85
C ILE A 65 1.87 -5.68 6.33
N LEU A 66 1.39 -4.52 5.85
CA LEU A 66 1.45 -4.18 4.43
C LEU A 66 2.89 -4.02 3.95
N GLY A 67 3.76 -3.37 4.73
CA GLY A 67 5.18 -3.25 4.44
C GLY A 67 5.87 -4.62 4.28
N VAL A 68 5.62 -5.54 5.22
CA VAL A 68 6.12 -6.92 5.16
C VAL A 68 5.54 -7.65 3.94
N GLY A 69 4.24 -7.47 3.67
CA GLY A 69 3.59 -8.08 2.52
C GLY A 69 4.16 -7.59 1.18
N TYR A 70 4.45 -6.29 1.04
CA TYR A 70 5.14 -5.75 -0.15
C TYR A 70 6.54 -6.33 -0.32
N ALA A 71 7.31 -6.42 0.78
CA ALA A 71 8.63 -7.02 0.76
C ALA A 71 8.58 -8.51 0.39
N TYR A 72 7.59 -9.25 0.91
CA TYR A 72 7.37 -10.66 0.60
C TYR A 72 7.01 -10.89 -0.87
N VAL A 73 6.11 -10.08 -1.43
CA VAL A 73 5.76 -10.15 -2.86
C VAL A 73 6.94 -9.75 -3.75
N ALA A 74 7.72 -8.74 -3.34
CA ALA A 74 8.93 -8.35 -4.05
C ALA A 74 10.03 -9.43 -4.02
N TRP A 75 10.09 -10.21 -2.94
CA TRP A 75 11.04 -11.31 -2.75
C TRP A 75 10.64 -12.57 -3.53
N THR A 76 9.38 -12.99 -3.40
CA THR A 76 8.86 -14.21 -4.06
C THR A 76 8.71 -14.06 -5.57
N ASN A 77 8.69 -12.82 -6.08
CA ASN A 77 8.58 -12.51 -7.50
C ASN A 77 7.30 -13.08 -8.16
N GLN A 78 6.32 -13.45 -7.34
CA GLN A 78 5.01 -13.96 -7.73
C GLN A 78 3.97 -12.86 -7.58
N LEU A 79 3.23 -12.59 -8.66
CA LEU A 79 2.20 -11.56 -8.65
C LEU A 79 0.95 -12.04 -7.89
N GLN A 80 0.91 -11.81 -6.59
CA GLN A 80 -0.26 -12.09 -5.75
C GLN A 80 -1.36 -11.05 -5.98
N LYS A 81 -2.16 -11.24 -7.03
CA LYS A 81 -3.21 -10.30 -7.46
C LYS A 81 -4.16 -9.89 -6.34
N PHE A 82 -4.57 -10.84 -5.48
CA PHE A 82 -5.46 -10.55 -4.36
C PHE A 82 -4.81 -9.60 -3.34
N PHE A 83 -3.56 -9.88 -2.95
CA PHE A 83 -2.82 -9.02 -2.03
C PHE A 83 -2.61 -7.61 -2.62
N ILE A 84 -2.27 -7.52 -3.91
CA ILE A 84 -2.08 -6.24 -4.61
C ILE A 84 -3.41 -5.47 -4.71
N ALA A 85 -4.53 -6.15 -4.98
CA ALA A 85 -5.86 -5.52 -5.01
C ALA A 85 -6.24 -4.93 -3.65
N VAL A 86 -6.11 -5.73 -2.58
CA VAL A 86 -6.41 -5.29 -1.21
C VAL A 86 -5.51 -4.13 -0.82
N SER A 87 -4.22 -4.23 -1.14
CA SER A 87 -3.23 -3.17 -0.91
C SER A 87 -3.56 -1.88 -1.65
N ALA A 88 -3.99 -1.97 -2.91
CA ALA A 88 -4.37 -0.82 -3.71
C ALA A 88 -5.61 -0.11 -3.14
N ALA A 89 -6.64 -0.90 -2.78
CA ALA A 89 -7.85 -0.37 -2.14
C ALA A 89 -7.51 0.33 -0.83
N PHE A 90 -6.67 -0.29 0.01
CA PHE A 90 -6.25 0.29 1.29
C PHE A 90 -5.47 1.60 1.11
N LYS A 91 -4.49 1.64 0.20
CA LYS A 91 -3.73 2.85 -0.13
C LYS A 91 -4.64 3.96 -0.65
N LEU A 92 -5.60 3.64 -1.54
CA LEU A 92 -6.56 4.63 -2.01
C LEU A 92 -7.44 5.15 -0.89
N SER A 93 -7.95 4.30 -0.01
CA SER A 93 -8.75 4.74 1.13
C SER A 93 -7.97 5.69 2.04
N ILE A 94 -6.73 5.35 2.39
CA ILE A 94 -5.87 6.23 3.21
C ILE A 94 -5.59 7.54 2.48
N GLY A 95 -5.18 7.47 1.21
CA GLY A 95 -4.85 8.64 0.42
C GLY A 95 -6.03 9.60 0.27
N VAL A 96 -7.23 9.08 0.01
CA VAL A 96 -8.46 9.87 -0.07
C VAL A 96 -8.79 10.50 1.29
N ILE A 97 -8.73 9.75 2.39
CA ILE A 97 -9.00 10.30 3.73
C ILE A 97 -8.02 11.44 4.05
N LEU A 98 -6.71 11.25 3.83
CA LEU A 98 -5.69 12.26 4.07
C LEU A 98 -5.91 13.53 3.23
N LEU A 99 -6.24 13.36 1.95
CA LEU A 99 -6.54 14.48 1.06
C LEU A 99 -7.79 15.23 1.51
N VAL A 100 -8.89 14.53 1.84
CA VAL A 100 -10.13 15.16 2.33
C VAL A 100 -9.86 15.95 3.60
N TYR A 101 -9.15 15.38 4.57
CA TYR A 101 -8.83 16.07 5.83
C TYR A 101 -7.87 17.26 5.62
N TRP A 102 -6.93 17.15 4.67
CA TRP A 102 -6.08 18.26 4.27
C TRP A 102 -6.87 19.39 3.58
N PHE A 103 -7.78 19.08 2.66
CA PHE A 103 -8.66 20.07 2.02
C PHE A 103 -9.54 20.81 3.04
N ASN A 104 -9.90 20.16 4.14
CA ASN A 104 -10.62 20.79 5.26
C ASN A 104 -9.70 21.63 6.18
N GLY A 105 -8.39 21.76 5.87
CA GLY A 105 -7.43 22.56 6.63
C GLY A 105 -7.04 21.98 7.99
N THR A 106 -7.45 20.74 8.28
CA THR A 106 -7.24 20.12 9.60
C THR A 106 -5.89 19.42 9.74
N LEU A 107 -5.25 19.07 8.62
CA LEU A 107 -3.98 18.35 8.59
C LEU A 107 -2.85 19.19 7.95
N PRO A 108 -1.59 19.00 8.40
CA PRO A 108 -0.43 19.68 7.83
C PRO A 108 -0.15 19.26 6.39
N TRP A 109 0.58 20.09 5.65
CA TRP A 109 0.93 19.86 4.23
C TRP A 109 1.64 18.53 3.97
N ILE A 110 2.39 18.02 4.95
CA ILE A 110 3.09 16.72 4.89
C ILE A 110 2.09 15.58 4.70
N SER A 111 0.92 15.67 5.33
CA SER A 111 -0.13 14.67 5.20
C SER A 111 -0.74 14.64 3.80
N ALA A 112 -0.78 15.78 3.11
CA ALA A 112 -1.20 15.87 1.71
C ALA A 112 -0.20 15.15 0.80
N LEU A 113 1.10 15.39 0.99
CA LEU A 113 2.16 14.69 0.25
C LEU A 113 2.04 13.17 0.39
N VAL A 114 1.87 12.69 1.63
CA VAL A 114 1.67 11.26 1.90
C VAL A 114 0.41 10.76 1.20
N GLY A 115 -0.70 11.49 1.30
CA GLY A 115 -1.96 11.13 0.65
C GLY A 115 -1.84 11.04 -0.87
N PHE A 116 -1.18 12.00 -1.53
CA PHE A 116 -0.90 11.94 -2.96
C PHE A 116 -0.02 10.74 -3.34
N SER A 117 1.00 10.45 -2.53
CA SER A 117 1.86 9.28 -2.77
C SER A 117 1.07 7.97 -2.68
N ASP A 118 0.16 7.84 -1.71
CA ASP A 118 -0.66 6.65 -1.54
C ASP A 118 -1.67 6.48 -2.68
N VAL A 119 -2.30 7.56 -3.14
CA VAL A 119 -3.17 7.52 -4.33
C VAL A 119 -2.37 7.11 -5.56
N PHE A 120 -1.19 7.70 -5.77
CA PHE A 120 -0.34 7.36 -6.90
C PHE A 120 0.06 5.87 -6.90
N PHE A 121 0.56 5.35 -5.78
CA PHE A 121 0.91 3.93 -5.67
C PHE A 121 -0.31 3.01 -5.79
N GLY A 122 -1.45 3.41 -5.24
CA GLY A 122 -2.70 2.67 -5.38
C GLY A 122 -3.14 2.55 -6.84
N LEU A 123 -3.04 3.64 -7.62
CA LEU A 123 -3.33 3.64 -9.05
C LEU A 123 -2.35 2.77 -9.85
N VAL A 124 -1.05 2.85 -9.55
CA VAL A 124 -0.04 1.98 -10.18
C VAL A 124 -0.37 0.50 -9.93
N PHE A 125 -0.77 0.15 -8.71
CA PHE A 125 -1.15 -1.22 -8.37
C PHE A 125 -2.40 -1.68 -9.13
N ILE A 126 -3.41 -0.82 -9.30
CA ILE A 126 -4.61 -1.10 -10.11
C ILE A 126 -4.24 -1.32 -11.57
N ILE A 127 -3.41 -0.44 -12.16
CA ILE A 127 -2.98 -0.56 -13.55
C ILE A 127 -2.29 -1.91 -13.79
N VAL A 128 -1.38 -2.29 -12.90
CA VAL A 128 -0.69 -3.59 -12.98
C VAL A 128 -1.66 -4.76 -12.82
N LEU A 129 -2.67 -4.63 -11.95
CA LEU A 129 -3.68 -5.66 -11.78
C LEU A 129 -4.59 -5.81 -13.00
N LEU A 130 -4.97 -4.71 -13.64
CA LEU A 130 -5.74 -4.69 -14.88
C LEU A 130 -4.94 -5.30 -16.02
N GLN A 131 -3.68 -4.90 -16.21
CA GLN A 131 -2.77 -5.48 -17.20
C GLN A 131 -2.62 -6.99 -17.01
N ALA A 132 -2.36 -7.44 -15.78
CA ALA A 132 -2.21 -8.86 -15.46
C ALA A 132 -3.51 -9.66 -15.65
N SER A 133 -4.67 -9.00 -15.65
CA SER A 133 -5.97 -9.63 -15.90
C SER A 133 -6.26 -9.74 -17.40
N SER A 134 -5.93 -8.72 -18.20
CA SER A 134 -6.06 -8.73 -19.65
C SER A 134 -5.16 -9.77 -20.35
N SER A 135 -3.96 -10.03 -19.82
CA SER A 135 -3.05 -11.07 -20.35
C SER A 135 -3.61 -12.49 -20.22
N ARG A 136 -4.61 -12.71 -19.35
CA ARG A 136 -5.23 -14.03 -19.13
C ARG A 136 -6.38 -14.31 -20.11
N GLN A 137 -6.98 -13.27 -20.70
CA GLN A 137 -8.06 -13.38 -21.69
C GLN A 137 -7.57 -13.64 -23.11
N SER A 138 -6.29 -13.39 -23.40
CA SER A 138 -5.69 -13.51 -24.73
C SER A 138 -5.10 -14.90 -25.03
N GLN A 139 -5.25 -15.87 -24.12
CA GLN A 139 -4.81 -17.24 -24.35
C GLN A 139 -5.95 -18.02 -25.03
N PRO A 140 -5.85 -18.32 -26.35
CA PRO A 140 -6.90 -19.06 -27.04
C PRO A 140 -7.03 -20.45 -26.42
N SER A 141 -8.28 -20.85 -26.20
CA SER A 141 -8.65 -22.23 -25.85
C SER A 141 -8.19 -23.14 -26.97
N VAL A 142 -7.03 -23.78 -26.81
CA VAL A 142 -6.60 -24.86 -27.69
C VAL A 142 -7.41 -26.09 -27.29
N THR A 143 -8.56 -26.25 -27.95
CA THR A 143 -9.29 -27.52 -28.06
C THR A 143 -8.66 -28.40 -29.12
#